data_AF-A0A650A5S1-F1
#
_entry.id   AF-A0A650A5S1-F1
#
_cell.length_a   1.000
_cell.length_b   1.000
_cell.length_c   1.000
_cell.angle_alpha   90.00
_cell.angle_beta   90.00
_cell.angle_gamma   90.00
#
_symmetry.space_group_name_H-M   'P 1'
#
loop_
_entity.id
_entity.type
_entity.pdbx_description
1 polymer ?
#
loop_
_entity_poly.entity_id
_entity_poly.type
_entity_poly.pdbx_seq_one_letter_code
_entity_poly.pdbx_strand_id
1 'polypeptide(L)'
;MALWFGFMFVFGTVLVVLPIVPAETFPQEFSVDAFFEFQRSLPASVDIARWLVTGLIATDAFVIARQETHEQTVESGQRCPDCRKELEDDSLSFCPWCGAEFGATTKEDESGQ
;
A
#
# COMPACT_ATOMS: atom_id res chain seq x y z
N MET A 1 -5.09 -6.98 -16.42
CA MET A 1 -4.67 -5.69 -15.85
C MET A 1 -3.17 -5.40 -16.03
N ALA A 2 -2.26 -6.37 -15.82
CA ALA A 2 -0.80 -6.16 -15.98
C ALA A 2 -0.36 -5.64 -17.37
N LEU A 3 -1.06 -6.01 -18.44
CA LEU A 3 -0.74 -5.58 -19.80
C LEU A 3 -0.99 -4.07 -20.03
N TRP A 4 -1.99 -3.50 -19.38
CA TRP A 4 -2.27 -2.06 -19.43
C TRP A 4 -1.24 -1.26 -18.65
N PHE A 5 -0.83 -1.75 -17.46
CA PHE A 5 0.26 -1.15 -16.69
C PHE A 5 1.59 -1.21 -17.42
N GLY A 6 1.91 -2.35 -18.05
CA GLY A 6 3.11 -2.49 -18.89
C GLY A 6 3.08 -1.52 -20.08
N PHE A 7 1.92 -1.36 -20.73
CA PHE A 7 1.76 -0.40 -21.81
C PHE A 7 1.93 1.04 -21.33
N MET A 8 1.30 1.43 -20.21
CA MET A 8 1.44 2.78 -19.64
C MET A 8 2.88 3.08 -19.21
N PHE A 9 3.56 2.09 -18.63
CA PHE A 9 4.94 2.22 -18.20
C PHE A 9 5.88 2.36 -19.40
N VAL A 10 5.79 1.48 -20.40
CA VAL A 10 6.62 1.55 -21.61
C VAL A 10 6.30 2.81 -22.41
N PHE A 11 5.04 3.12 -22.64
CA PHE A 11 4.63 4.27 -23.44
C PHE A 11 4.96 5.59 -22.73
N GLY A 12 4.72 5.67 -21.42
CA GLY A 12 5.04 6.85 -20.61
C GLY A 12 6.55 7.07 -20.48
N THR A 13 7.32 6.02 -20.19
CA THR A 13 8.79 6.15 -20.09
C THR A 13 9.42 6.43 -21.45
N VAL A 14 9.04 5.72 -22.52
CA VAL A 14 9.60 5.95 -23.86
C VAL A 14 9.22 7.33 -24.39
N LEU A 15 7.97 7.76 -24.31
CA LEU A 15 7.59 9.08 -24.85
C LEU A 15 8.17 10.26 -24.08
N VAL A 16 8.44 10.10 -22.78
CA VAL A 16 9.03 11.17 -21.97
C VAL A 16 10.55 11.18 -22.08
N VAL A 17 11.20 10.00 -22.06
CA VAL A 17 12.67 9.89 -22.02
C VAL A 17 13.29 10.04 -23.41
N LEU A 18 12.69 9.47 -24.46
CA LEU A 18 13.23 9.51 -25.83
C LEU A 18 13.44 10.93 -26.41
N PRO A 19 12.58 11.94 -26.17
CA PRO A 19 12.84 13.30 -26.64
C PRO A 19 13.83 14.10 -25.77
N ILE A 20 14.10 13.64 -24.54
CA ILE A 20 15.01 14.30 -23.58
C ILE A 20 16.44 13.76 -23.75
N VAL A 21 16.57 12.49 -24.12
CA VAL A 21 17.85 11.77 -24.23
C VAL A 21 18.26 11.71 -25.71
N PRO A 22 19.27 12.49 -26.15
CA PRO A 22 19.72 12.46 -27.54
C PRO A 22 20.30 11.08 -27.87
N ALA A 23 19.99 10.55 -29.06
CA ALA A 23 20.34 9.20 -29.50
C ALA A 23 21.85 8.89 -29.48
N GLU A 24 22.68 9.93 -29.39
CA GLU A 24 24.14 9.85 -29.26
C GLU A 24 24.60 9.33 -27.89
N THR A 25 23.70 9.25 -26.90
CA THR A 25 24.01 8.85 -25.51
C THR A 25 23.75 7.39 -25.22
N PHE A 26 23.29 6.58 -26.19
CA PHE A 26 23.19 5.13 -26.02
C PHE A 26 24.59 4.51 -26.12
N PRO A 27 25.22 4.12 -25.00
CA PRO A 27 26.57 3.58 -25.05
C PRO A 27 26.53 2.19 -25.68
N GLN A 28 27.50 1.88 -26.54
CA GLN A 28 27.66 0.52 -27.10
C GLN A 28 28.09 -0.51 -26.04
N GLU A 29 28.35 -0.04 -24.80
CA GLU A 29 28.74 -0.83 -23.65
C GLU A 29 27.92 -0.41 -22.43
N PHE A 30 26.89 -1.19 -22.12
CA PHE A 30 26.23 -1.17 -20.81
C PHE A 30 27.21 -1.68 -19.75
N SER A 31 28.13 -0.82 -19.33
CA SER A 31 29.06 -1.10 -18.25
C SER A 31 28.46 -0.69 -16.91
N VAL A 32 28.61 -1.57 -15.91
CA VAL A 32 28.21 -1.31 -14.52
C VAL A 32 28.95 -0.10 -13.95
N ASP A 33 30.20 0.13 -14.37
CA ASP A 33 30.99 1.28 -13.95
C ASP A 33 30.43 2.61 -14.49
N ALA A 34 30.00 2.63 -15.76
CA ALA A 34 29.37 3.81 -16.37
C ALA A 34 28.05 4.18 -15.67
N PHE A 35 27.29 3.18 -15.21
CA PHE A 35 26.09 3.39 -14.41
C PHE A 35 26.41 3.99 -13.03
N PHE A 36 27.45 3.51 -12.36
CA PHE A 36 27.88 4.07 -11.07
C PHE A 36 28.46 5.49 -11.21
N GLU A 37 29.18 5.77 -12.30
CA GLU A 37 29.67 7.12 -12.63
C GLU A 37 28.49 8.09 -12.80
N PHE A 38 27.47 7.67 -13.57
CA PHE A 38 26.24 8.44 -13.76
C PHE A 38 25.52 8.68 -12.43
N GLN A 39 25.36 7.65 -11.60
CA GLN A 39 24.76 7.73 -10.25
C GLN A 39 25.45 8.75 -9.34
N ARG A 40 26.78 8.91 -9.45
CA ARG A 40 27.53 9.88 -8.64
C ARG A 40 27.38 11.33 -9.13
N SER A 41 27.00 11.51 -10.39
CA SER A 41 26.87 12.84 -11.00
C SER A 41 25.50 13.50 -10.82
N LEU A 42 24.54 12.81 -10.16
CA LEU A 42 23.19 13.35 -10.05
C LEU A 42 23.17 14.65 -9.23
N PRO A 43 22.47 15.68 -9.71
CA PRO A 43 22.28 16.91 -8.96
C PRO A 43 21.38 16.65 -7.75
N ALA A 44 21.62 17.39 -6.65
CA ALA A 44 20.89 17.24 -5.39
C ALA A 44 19.36 17.35 -5.52
N SER A 45 18.85 17.99 -6.59
CA SER A 45 17.43 18.03 -6.91
C SER A 45 16.84 16.63 -7.15
N VAL A 46 17.58 15.72 -7.77
CA VAL A 46 17.12 14.35 -8.05
C VAL A 46 17.17 13.48 -6.79
N ASP A 47 18.12 13.71 -5.89
CA ASP A 47 18.13 13.02 -4.60
C ASP A 47 16.90 13.37 -3.78
N ILE A 48 16.52 14.65 -3.72
CA ILE A 48 15.30 15.08 -3.00
C ILE A 48 14.07 14.42 -3.63
N ALA A 49 13.96 14.42 -4.96
CA ALA A 49 12.86 13.76 -5.66
C ALA A 49 12.82 12.26 -5.38
N ARG A 50 13.97 11.58 -5.37
CA ARG A 50 14.09 10.15 -5.05
C ARG A 50 13.59 9.87 -3.63
N TRP A 51 14.06 10.64 -2.65
CA TRP A 51 13.62 10.49 -1.26
C TRP A 51 12.12 10.75 -1.09
N LEU A 52 11.57 11.77 -1.77
CA LEU A 52 10.14 12.05 -1.75
C LEU A 52 9.31 10.90 -2.33
N VAL A 53 9.69 10.40 -3.50
CA VAL A 53 8.98 9.28 -4.14
C VAL A 53 9.04 8.03 -3.28
N THR A 54 10.22 7.68 -2.76
CA THR A 54 10.36 6.53 -1.83
C THR A 54 9.52 6.72 -0.57
N GLY A 55 9.51 7.93 0.01
CA GLY A 55 8.70 8.26 1.18
C GLY A 55 7.20 8.14 0.91
N LEU A 56 6.73 8.62 -0.23
CA LEU A 56 5.32 8.53 -0.66
C LEU A 56 4.89 7.07 -0.84
N ILE A 57 5.70 6.23 -1.49
CA ILE A 57 5.41 4.80 -1.67
C ILE A 57 5.37 4.09 -0.30
N ALA A 58 6.33 4.36 0.58
CA ALA A 58 6.34 3.78 1.92
C ALA A 58 5.14 4.23 2.75
N THR A 59 4.71 5.48 2.60
CA THR A 59 3.54 6.02 3.28
C THR A 59 2.25 5.36 2.81
N ASP A 60 2.07 5.21 1.50
CA ASP A 60 0.91 4.52 0.91
C ASP A 60 0.82 3.07 1.43
N ALA A 61 1.92 2.32 1.36
CA ALA A 61 1.98 0.96 1.89
C ALA A 61 1.70 0.90 3.41
N PHE A 62 2.18 1.89 4.17
CA PHE A 62 1.92 1.99 5.60
C PHE A 62 0.44 2.27 5.91
N VAL A 63 -0.21 3.14 5.13
CA VAL A 63 -1.64 3.43 5.28
C VAL A 63 -2.47 2.18 5.00
N ILE A 64 -2.17 1.46 3.92
CA ILE A 64 -2.86 0.21 3.58
C ILE A 64 -2.68 -0.84 4.68
N ALA A 65 -1.44 -1.06 5.15
CA ALA A 65 -1.16 -2.00 6.23
C ALA A 65 -1.88 -1.62 7.55
N ARG A 66 -1.97 -0.32 7.86
CA ARG A 66 -2.73 0.19 9.01
C ARG A 66 -4.23 -0.03 8.87
N GLN A 67 -4.77 0.10 7.66
CA GLN A 67 -6.18 -0.14 7.39
C GLN A 67 -6.52 -1.62 7.54
N GLU A 68 -5.70 -2.52 6.99
CA GLU A 68 -5.88 -3.97 7.16
C GLU A 68 -5.81 -4.38 8.64
N THR A 69 -4.83 -3.86 9.39
CA THR A 69 -4.75 -4.08 10.84
C THR A 69 -6.03 -3.60 11.55
N HIS A 70 -6.60 -2.48 11.09
CA HIS A 70 -7.80 -1.92 11.68
C HIS A 70 -9.05 -2.76 11.36
N GLU A 71 -9.22 -3.20 10.11
CA GLU A 71 -10.31 -4.12 9.72
C GLU A 71 -10.18 -5.46 10.44
N GLN A 72 -8.96 -6.00 10.56
CA GLN A 72 -8.69 -7.22 11.34
C GLN A 72 -9.09 -7.09 12.80
N THR A 73 -8.87 -5.93 13.44
CA THR A 73 -9.33 -5.71 14.83
C THR A 73 -10.84 -5.60 14.99
N VAL A 74 -11.56 -5.25 13.91
CA VAL A 74 -13.02 -5.24 13.91
C VAL A 74 -13.55 -6.65 13.66
N GLU A 75 -12.97 -7.38 12.70
CA GLU A 75 -13.32 -8.77 12.39
C GLU A 75 -12.99 -9.73 13.56
N SER A 76 -11.87 -9.49 14.25
CA SER A 76 -11.48 -10.26 15.44
C SER A 76 -12.33 -9.97 16.67
N GLY A 77 -13.31 -9.05 16.58
CA GLY A 77 -14.17 -8.66 17.70
C GLY A 77 -13.50 -7.75 18.73
N GLN A 78 -12.25 -7.32 18.51
CA GLN A 78 -11.55 -6.40 19.44
C GLN A 78 -12.05 -4.95 19.36
N ARG A 79 -12.79 -4.59 18.31
CA ARG A 79 -13.29 -3.22 18.09
C ARG A 79 -14.68 -3.22 17.46
N CYS A 80 -15.55 -2.34 17.94
CA CYS A 80 -16.92 -2.25 17.45
C CYS A 80 -16.97 -1.77 15.97
N PRO A 81 -17.75 -2.43 15.08
CA PRO A 81 -17.88 -2.06 13.67
C PRO A 81 -18.55 -0.69 13.45
N ASP A 82 -19.47 -0.28 14.33
CA ASP A 82 -20.19 1.00 14.19
C ASP A 82 -19.40 2.19 14.75
N CYS A 83 -18.95 2.11 16.00
CA CYS A 83 -18.33 3.26 16.69
C CYS A 83 -16.81 3.21 16.78
N ARG A 84 -16.19 2.10 16.36
CA ARG A 84 -14.74 1.94 16.27
C ARG A 84 -13.98 2.03 17.60
N LYS A 85 -14.65 1.85 18.74
CA LYS A 85 -14.00 1.77 20.06
C LYS A 85 -13.65 0.34 20.43
N GLU A 86 -12.59 0.20 21.22
CA GLU A 86 -12.10 -1.09 21.72
C GLU A 86 -13.16 -1.78 22.59
N LEU A 87 -13.27 -3.09 22.41
CA LEU A 87 -14.11 -4.01 23.16
C LEU A 87 -13.17 -4.82 24.07
N GLU A 88 -13.37 -4.70 25.37
CA GLU A 88 -12.55 -5.39 26.37
C GLU A 88 -12.91 -6.88 26.51
N ASP A 89 -14.11 -7.27 26.08
CA ASP A 89 -14.64 -8.62 26.19
C ASP A 89 -15.43 -8.95 24.90
N ASP A 90 -15.12 -10.10 24.32
CA ASP A 90 -15.62 -10.62 23.04
C ASP A 90 -16.96 -11.35 23.18
N SER A 91 -17.44 -11.55 24.42
CA SER A 91 -18.73 -12.17 24.74
C SER A 91 -19.90 -11.18 24.89
N LEU A 92 -19.64 -9.88 24.74
CA LEU A 92 -20.70 -8.88 24.79
C LEU A 92 -21.67 -9.04 23.62
N SER A 93 -22.97 -8.92 23.91
CA SER A 93 -24.03 -8.89 22.89
C SER A 93 -24.34 -7.49 22.38
N PHE A 94 -23.77 -6.46 23.01
CA PHE A 94 -23.95 -5.05 22.65
C PHE A 94 -22.68 -4.24 22.90
N CYS A 95 -22.49 -3.16 22.15
CA CYS A 95 -21.37 -2.25 22.35
C CYS A 95 -21.60 -1.32 23.55
N PRO A 96 -20.73 -1.30 24.57
CA PRO A 96 -20.87 -0.40 25.73
C PRO A 96 -20.80 1.09 25.40
N TRP A 97 -20.22 1.44 24.25
CA TRP A 97 -19.93 2.82 23.90
C TRP A 97 -21.02 3.50 23.07
N CYS A 98 -21.61 2.78 22.11
CA CYS A 98 -22.64 3.32 21.22
C CYS A 98 -24.00 2.61 21.35
N GLY A 99 -24.07 1.49 22.06
CA GLY A 99 -25.30 0.71 22.23
C GLY A 99 -25.71 -0.13 21.02
N ALA A 100 -24.87 -0.28 20.00
CA ALA A 100 -25.13 -1.16 18.86
C ALA A 100 -25.17 -2.63 19.30
N GLU A 101 -26.16 -3.40 18.85
CA GLU A 101 -26.27 -4.84 19.12
C GLU A 101 -25.38 -5.64 18.14
N PHE A 102 -24.68 -6.65 18.65
CA PHE A 102 -23.90 -7.56 17.83
C PHE A 102 -24.78 -8.75 17.42
N GLY A 103 -24.89 -9.00 16.12
CA GLY A 103 -25.76 -10.06 15.60
C GLY A 103 -25.40 -11.43 16.17
N ALA A 104 -26.28 -11.98 17.00
CA ALA A 104 -26.12 -13.33 17.54
C ALA A 104 -26.06 -14.35 16.41
N THR A 105 -24.89 -14.94 16.17
CA THR A 105 -24.86 -16.24 15.50
C THR A 105 -25.24 -17.27 16.55
N THR A 106 -26.54 -17.43 16.69
CA THR A 106 -27.16 -18.52 17.43
C THR A 106 -26.68 -19.83 16.80
N LYS A 107 -25.66 -20.46 17.41
CA LYS A 107 -25.40 -21.89 17.25
C LYS A 107 -26.46 -22.64 18.05
N GLU A 108 -27.70 -22.56 17.61
CA GLU A 108 -28.74 -23.53 17.95
C GLU A 108 -28.79 -24.48 16.76
N ASP A 109 -27.93 -25.49 16.77
CA ASP A 109 -28.25 -26.74 16.11
C ASP A 109 -27.56 -27.87 16.88
N GLU A 110 -28.37 -28.86 17.25
CA GLU A 110 -28.00 -30.23 17.65
C GLU A 110 -27.75 -30.53 19.14
N SER A 111 -28.78 -30.33 19.97
CA SER A 111 -28.95 -31.11 21.21
C SER A 111 -30.42 -31.20 21.64
N GLY A 112 -31.06 -32.33 21.32
CA GLY A 112 -32.38 -32.76 21.81
C GLY A 112 -33.34 -33.06 20.66
N GLN A 113 -33.90 -34.26 20.48
CA GLN A 113 -34.07 -35.41 21.37
C GLN A 113 -34.39 -36.65 20.53
#